data_AF-A0A258QT45-F1
#
_entry.id   AF-A0A258QT45-F1
#
_cell.length_a   1.000
_cell.length_b   1.000
_cell.length_c   1.000
_cell.angle_alpha   90.00
_cell.angle_beta   90.00
_cell.angle_gamma   90.00
#
_symmetry.space_group_name_H-M   'P 1'
#
loop_
_entity.id
_entity.type
_entity.pdbx_description
1 polymer ?
#
loop_
_entity_poly.entity_id
_entity_poly.type
_entity_poly.pdbx_seq_one_letter_code
_entity_poly.pdbx_strand_id
1 'polypeptide(L)'
;TSLTDAYATIKVLVGQQQRQTIRVIINQATRSGSGVAITNQLQQVLDRFVVVGLNQPIRLVHMGDIPLDPEVRQAIMRRQLMMQATPGCPAGVALGQIARNLEESVIPRAA
;
A
#
# COMPACT_ATOMS: atom_id res chain seq x y z
N THR A 1 6.88 -1.93 -13.86
CA THR A 1 7.87 -2.67 -13.05
C THR A 1 7.37 -2.90 -11.63
N SER A 2 6.83 -1.90 -10.92
CA SER A 2 6.33 -2.08 -9.53
C SER A 2 5.26 -3.17 -9.31
N LEU A 3 4.28 -3.30 -10.20
CA LEU A 3 3.19 -4.29 -10.06
C LEU A 3 3.68 -5.75 -10.12
N THR A 4 4.65 -6.04 -11.01
CA THR A 4 5.24 -7.38 -11.14
C THR A 4 6.04 -7.76 -9.90
N ASP A 5 6.83 -6.82 -9.38
CA ASP A 5 7.64 -7.03 -8.17
C ASP A 5 6.74 -7.19 -6.92
N ALA A 6 5.67 -6.41 -6.84
CA ALA A 6 4.66 -6.54 -5.80
C ALA A 6 3.98 -7.92 -5.83
N TYR A 7 3.59 -8.40 -7.01
CA TYR A 7 3.05 -9.75 -7.18
C TYR A 7 4.04 -10.83 -6.72
N ALA A 8 5.30 -10.75 -7.15
CA ALA A 8 6.33 -11.72 -6.75
C ALA A 8 6.53 -11.75 -5.23
N THR A 9 6.58 -10.57 -4.61
CA THR A 9 6.68 -10.42 -3.15
C THR A 9 5.47 -11.04 -2.45
N ILE A 10 4.26 -10.75 -2.91
CA ILE A 10 3.04 -11.30 -2.34
C ILE A 10 3.02 -12.82 -2.45
N LYS A 11 3.39 -13.39 -3.61
CA LYS A 11 3.46 -14.83 -3.82
C LYS A 11 4.38 -15.50 -2.79
N VAL A 12 5.52 -14.88 -2.46
CA VAL A 12 6.44 -15.38 -1.42
C VAL A 12 5.82 -15.27 -0.03
N LEU A 13 5.27 -14.11 0.35
CA LEU A 13 4.63 -13.91 1.66
C LEU A 13 3.49 -14.90 1.90
N VAL A 14 2.69 -15.15 0.88
CA VAL A 14 1.59 -16.10 0.94
C VAL A 14 2.12 -17.53 0.98
N GLY A 15 2.93 -17.93 0.00
CA GLY A 15 3.31 -19.33 -0.19
C GLY A 15 4.29 -19.85 0.86
N GLN A 16 5.18 -18.99 1.37
CA GLN A 16 6.23 -19.40 2.31
C GLN A 16 5.94 -18.94 3.75
N GLN A 17 5.28 -17.79 3.92
CA GLN A 17 4.99 -17.24 5.25
C GLN A 17 3.51 -17.34 5.64
N GLN A 18 2.68 -17.98 4.80
CA GLN A 18 1.26 -18.23 5.07
C GLN A 18 0.48 -16.96 5.43
N ARG A 19 0.88 -15.81 4.86
CA ARG A 19 0.17 -14.54 5.07
C ARG A 19 -1.13 -14.54 4.26
N GLN A 20 -2.26 -14.45 4.95
CA GLN A 20 -3.58 -14.41 4.30
C GLN A 20 -4.07 -13.00 4.00
N THR A 21 -3.73 -12.02 4.84
CA THR A 21 -4.15 -10.63 4.65
C THR A 21 -2.93 -9.77 4.38
N ILE A 22 -2.89 -9.15 3.20
CA ILE A 22 -1.83 -8.22 2.80
C ILE A 22 -2.45 -6.85 2.58
N ARG A 23 -1.87 -5.86 3.26
CA ARG A 23 -2.28 -4.47 3.16
C ARG A 23 -1.40 -3.76 2.14
N VAL A 24 -2.02 -2.98 1.25
CA VAL A 24 -1.36 -2.36 0.11
C VAL A 24 -1.60 -0.85 0.14
N ILE A 25 -0.53 -0.09 -0.01
CA ILE A 25 -0.55 1.36 -0.23
C ILE A 25 -0.09 1.59 -1.66
N ILE A 26 -0.81 2.43 -2.40
CA ILE A 26 -0.43 2.79 -3.76
C ILE A 26 0.28 4.13 -3.72
N ASN A 27 1.56 4.13 -4.04
CA ASN A 27 2.39 5.32 -4.05
C ASN A 27 2.46 5.94 -5.44
N GLN A 28 2.61 7.27 -5.50
CA GLN A 28 2.66 8.06 -6.73
C GLN A 28 1.44 7.86 -7.64
N ALA A 29 0.25 7.81 -7.03
CA ALA A 29 -1.00 7.74 -7.77
C ALA A 29 -1.19 9.01 -8.60
N THR A 30 -1.33 8.84 -9.93
CA THR A 30 -1.53 9.96 -10.87
C THR A 30 -3.00 10.40 -10.96
N ARG A 31 -3.92 9.54 -10.51
CA ARG A 31 -5.36 9.79 -10.47
C ARG A 31 -5.92 9.36 -9.12
N SER A 32 -6.64 10.27 -8.47
CA SER A 32 -7.34 9.99 -7.21
C SER A 32 -8.29 8.79 -7.37
N GLY A 33 -8.24 7.85 -6.43
CA GLY A 33 -9.10 6.66 -6.43
C GLY A 33 -8.67 5.54 -7.38
N SER A 34 -7.55 5.70 -8.09
CA SER A 34 -7.02 4.62 -8.96
C SER A 34 -6.47 3.44 -8.17
N GLY A 35 -6.09 3.60 -6.90
CA GLY A 35 -5.47 2.51 -6.14
C GLY A 35 -6.40 1.36 -5.80
N VAL A 36 -7.70 1.62 -5.65
CA VAL A 36 -8.70 0.54 -5.49
C VAL A 36 -8.73 -0.35 -6.72
N ALA A 37 -8.75 0.25 -7.92
CA ALA A 37 -8.74 -0.50 -9.17
C ALA A 37 -7.44 -1.30 -9.36
N ILE A 38 -6.29 -0.70 -9.05
CA ILE A 38 -4.98 -1.39 -9.10
C ILE A 38 -4.94 -2.57 -8.11
N THR A 39 -5.44 -2.36 -6.89
CA THR A 39 -5.49 -3.42 -5.86
C THR A 39 -6.39 -4.56 -6.30
N ASN A 40 -7.56 -4.26 -6.88
CA ASN A 40 -8.48 -5.27 -7.40
C ASN A 40 -7.89 -6.05 -8.58
N GLN A 41 -7.19 -5.38 -9.49
CA GLN A 41 -6.49 -6.05 -10.58
C GLN A 41 -5.42 -7.02 -10.04
N LEU A 42 -4.65 -6.60 -9.03
CA LEU A 42 -3.66 -7.46 -8.39
C LEU A 42 -4.32 -8.65 -7.66
N GLN A 43 -5.45 -8.44 -6.99
CA GLN A 43 -6.24 -9.51 -6.36
C GLN A 43 -6.66 -10.56 -7.40
N GLN A 44 -7.20 -10.14 -8.55
CA GLN A 44 -7.62 -11.06 -9.62
C GLN A 44 -6.46 -11.92 -10.15
N VAL A 45 -5.27 -11.31 -10.30
CA VAL A 45 -4.06 -12.05 -10.69
C VAL A 45 -3.67 -13.07 -9.61
N LEU A 46 -3.73 -12.71 -8.33
CA LEU A 46 -3.44 -13.63 -7.23
C LEU A 46 -4.45 -14.77 -7.13
N ASP A 47 -5.74 -14.47 -7.27
CA ASP A 47 -6.81 -15.48 -7.26
C ASP A 47 -6.61 -16.50 -8.38
N ARG A 48 -6.18 -16.03 -9.55
CA ARG A 48 -5.95 -16.88 -10.72
C ARG A 48 -4.70 -17.77 -10.59
N PHE A 49 -3.61 -17.25 -10.01
CA PHE A 49 -2.29 -17.89 -10.12
C PHE A 49 -1.65 -18.32 -8.79
N VAL A 50 -2.20 -17.91 -7.64
CA VAL A 50 -1.65 -18.20 -6.32
C VAL A 50 -2.65 -18.96 -5.43
N VAL A 51 -3.92 -18.55 -5.40
CA VAL A 51 -4.94 -19.14 -4.49
C VAL A 51 -5.29 -20.59 -4.83
N VAL A 52 -5.21 -20.98 -6.10
CA VAL A 52 -5.55 -22.35 -6.57
C VAL A 52 -4.74 -23.45 -5.87
N GLY A 53 -3.59 -23.12 -5.27
CA GLY A 53 -2.75 -24.06 -4.51
C GLY A 53 -2.83 -23.96 -2.99
N LEU A 54 -3.76 -23.17 -2.43
CA LEU A 54 -3.79 -22.85 -0.99
C LEU A 54 -5.12 -23.25 -0.36
N ASN A 55 -5.07 -23.69 0.90
CA ASN A 55 -6.26 -24.08 1.67
C ASN A 55 -7.04 -22.89 2.22
N GLN A 56 -6.55 -21.66 2.07
CA GLN A 56 -7.11 -20.46 2.68
C GLN A 56 -7.12 -19.29 1.69
N PRO A 57 -8.20 -18.48 1.68
CA PRO A 57 -8.30 -17.33 0.78
C PRO A 57 -7.28 -16.25 1.17
N ILE A 58 -6.71 -15.60 0.15
CA ILE A 58 -5.85 -14.42 0.32
C ILE A 58 -6.69 -13.18 0.09
N ARG A 59 -6.51 -12.16 0.93
CA ARG A 59 -7.17 -10.88 0.79
C ARG A 59 -6.16 -9.74 0.73
N LEU A 60 -6.20 -8.99 -0.36
CA LEU A 60 -5.58 -7.68 -0.45
C LEU A 60 -6.51 -6.62 0.14
N VAL A 61 -5.93 -5.74 0.94
CA VAL A 61 -6.64 -4.62 1.59
C VAL A 61 -5.97 -3.33 1.16
N HIS A 62 -6.68 -2.53 0.38
CA HIS A 62 -6.23 -1.20 0.02
C HIS A 62 -6.29 -0.27 1.25
N MET A 63 -5.15 0.34 1.59
CA MET A 63 -5.02 1.21 2.77
C MET A 63 -5.08 2.70 2.44
N GLY A 64 -4.82 3.06 1.18
CA GLY A 64 -4.87 4.43 0.69
C GLY A 64 -3.91 4.69 -0.47
N ASP A 65 -4.09 5.87 -1.07
CA ASP A 65 -3.33 6.39 -2.20
C ASP A 65 -2.45 7.56 -1.76
N ILE A 66 -1.16 7.51 -2.06
CA ILE A 66 -0.25 8.67 -1.95
C ILE A 66 -0.12 9.28 -3.35
N PRO A 67 -0.54 10.55 -3.57
CA PRO A 67 -0.46 11.17 -4.88
C PRO A 67 0.99 11.41 -5.31
N LEU A 68 1.21 11.54 -6.61
CA LEU A 68 2.48 12.06 -7.12
C LEU A 68 2.65 13.52 -6.66
N ASP A 69 3.66 13.77 -5.84
CA ASP A 69 3.86 15.08 -5.20
C ASP A 69 5.32 15.55 -5.36
N PRO A 70 5.58 16.72 -5.98
CA PRO A 70 6.91 17.32 -6.08
C PRO A 70 7.58 17.56 -4.73
N GLU A 71 6.83 17.81 -3.65
CA GLU A 71 7.37 18.08 -2.31
C GLU A 71 8.16 16.88 -1.77
N VAL A 72 7.79 15.66 -2.15
CA VAL A 72 8.57 14.46 -1.79
C VAL A 72 9.97 14.53 -2.40
N ARG A 73 10.09 14.92 -3.67
CA ARG A 73 11.39 15.08 -4.34
C ARG A 73 12.19 16.22 -3.72
N GLN A 74 11.55 17.36 -3.44
CA GLN A 74 12.22 18.50 -2.82
C GLN A 74 12.77 18.17 -1.43
N ALA A 75 12.01 17.47 -0.61
CA ALA A 75 12.44 17.01 0.71
C ALA A 75 13.67 16.08 0.62
N ILE A 76 13.67 15.12 -0.32
CA ILE A 76 14.81 14.24 -0.59
C ILE A 76 16.05 15.05 -0.97
N MET A 77 15.92 16.01 -1.91
CA MET A 77 17.03 16.85 -2.36
C MET A 77 17.63 17.69 -1.22
N ARG A 78 16.79 18.17 -0.30
CA ARG A 78 17.20 18.92 0.90
C ARG A 78 17.69 18.04 2.04
N ARG A 79 17.65 16.71 1.90
CA ARG A 79 17.95 15.72 2.95
C ARG A 79 17.11 15.93 4.21
N GLN A 80 15.84 16.24 4.04
CA GLN A 80 14.87 16.45 5.11
C GLN A 80 13.70 15.47 4.97
N LEU A 81 13.07 15.13 6.10
CA LEU A 81 11.85 14.32 6.07
C LEU A 81 10.69 15.20 5.60
N MET A 82 9.97 14.76 4.57
CA MET A 82 8.83 15.51 4.01
C MET A 82 7.80 15.85 5.08
N MET A 83 7.44 14.91 5.95
CA MET A 83 6.48 15.15 7.04
C MET A 83 6.94 16.18 8.07
N GLN A 84 8.24 16.46 8.19
CA GLN A 84 8.76 17.51 9.06
C GLN A 84 8.83 18.86 8.33
N ALA A 85 9.19 18.85 7.04
CA ALA A 85 9.37 20.06 6.26
C ALA A 85 8.04 20.65 5.76
N THR A 86 7.15 19.81 5.23
CA THR A 86 5.91 20.21 4.54
C THR A 86 4.75 19.22 4.82
N PRO A 87 4.33 19.00 6.07
CA PRO A 87 3.28 18.02 6.42
C PRO A 87 1.92 18.28 5.75
N GLY A 88 1.62 19.52 5.36
CA GLY A 88 0.38 19.90 4.69
C GLY A 88 0.35 19.68 3.18
N CYS A 89 1.43 19.17 2.56
CA CYS A 89 1.42 18.86 1.14
C CYS A 89 0.48 17.68 0.83
N PRO A 90 0.03 17.50 -0.44
CA PRO A 90 -0.85 16.39 -0.82
C PRO A 90 -0.39 15.00 -0.35
N ALA A 91 0.91 14.70 -0.48
CA ALA A 91 1.46 13.44 0.02
C ALA A 91 1.46 13.35 1.56
N GLY A 92 1.69 14.47 2.26
CA GLY A 92 1.68 14.53 3.72
C GLY A 92 0.28 14.33 4.31
N VAL A 93 -0.73 14.97 3.71
CA VAL A 93 -2.14 14.78 4.07
C VAL A 93 -2.57 13.32 3.84
N ALA A 94 -2.20 12.74 2.69
CA ALA A 94 -2.51 11.34 2.40
C ALA A 94 -1.84 10.37 3.39
N LEU A 95 -0.57 10.59 3.74
CA LEU A 95 0.12 9.81 4.76
C LEU A 95 -0.55 9.90 6.13
N GLY A 96 -1.01 11.10 6.53
CA GLY A 96 -1.76 11.28 7.78
C GLY A 96 -3.07 10.48 7.80
N GLN A 97 -3.79 10.42 6.68
CA GLN A 97 -5.00 9.59 6.55
C GLN A 97 -4.68 8.10 6.62
N ILE A 98 -3.63 7.64 5.93
CA ILE A 98 -3.19 6.24 5.97
C ILE A 98 -2.77 5.85 7.40
N ALA A 99 -2.05 6.72 8.10
CA ALA A 99 -1.65 6.50 9.48
C ALA A 99 -2.86 6.31 10.40
N ARG A 100 -3.88 7.17 10.27
CA ARG A 100 -5.15 7.01 11.01
C ARG A 100 -5.84 5.67 10.69
N ASN A 101 -5.92 5.31 9.41
CA ASN A 101 -6.50 4.02 9.00
C ASN A 101 -5.73 2.82 9.60
N LEU A 102 -4.40 2.93 9.73
CA LEU A 102 -3.58 1.89 10.36
C LEU A 102 -3.85 1.78 11.87
N GLU A 103 -3.95 2.91 12.57
CA GLU A 103 -4.31 2.94 13.99
C GLU A 103 -5.68 2.31 14.25
N GLU A 104 -6.66 2.55 13.38
CA GLU A 104 -8.02 2.05 13.55
C GLU A 104 -8.19 0.58 13.15
N SER A 105 -7.43 0.08 12.18
CA SER A 105 -7.69 -1.23 11.54
C SER A 105 -6.58 -2.28 11.70
N VAL A 106 -5.45 -1.92 12.30
CA VAL A 106 -4.27 -2.81 12.38
C VAL A 106 -3.65 -2.81 13.76
N ILE A 107 -3.44 -1.63 14.34
CA ILE A 107 -2.75 -1.51 15.63
C ILE A 107 -3.76 -1.87 16.72
N PRO A 108 -3.49 -2.90 17.56
CA PRO A 108 -4.35 -3.19 18.70
C PRO A 108 -4.37 -1.98 19.64
N ARG A 109 -5.55 -1.55 20.10
CA ARG A 109 -5.62 -0.58 21.19
C ARG A 109 -4.92 -1.19 22.40
N ALA A 110 -3.91 -0.48 22.93
CA ALA A 110 -3.32 -0.83 24.21
C ALA A 110 -4.44 -0.86 25.27
N ALA A 111 -4.48 -1.93 26.07
CA ALA A 111 -5.43 -2.10 27.16
C ALA A 111 -5.23 -1.06 28.26
#